data_AF-A0A8I1TZV4-F1
#
_entry.id   AF-A0A8I1TZV4-F1
#
_cell.length_a   1.000
_cell.length_b   1.000
_cell.length_c   1.000
_cell.angle_alpha   90.00
_cell.angle_beta   90.00
_cell.angle_gamma   90.00
#
_symmetry.space_group_name_H-M   'P 1'
#
loop_
_entity.id
_entity.type
_entity.pdbx_description
1 polymer ?
#
loop_
_entity_poly.entity_id
_entity_poly.type
_entity_poly.pdbx_seq_one_letter_code
_entity_poly.pdbx_strand_id
1 'polypeptide(L)'
;MTETIPAPRRRWFTLAAVVAAVVAVVFSTVGDGVEVPDATGARRVIVDLGHQGVWVLLAGALAAAATRGRWGRPSQVLAVGAGILYLVFLSAVFLWP
;
A
#
# COMPACT_ATOMS: atom_id res chain seq x y z
N MET A 1 27.38 21.77 -6.54
CA MET A 1 27.63 20.61 -5.65
C MET A 1 26.60 19.56 -5.99
N THR A 2 27.00 18.51 -6.69
CA THR A 2 26.11 17.40 -7.05
C THR A 2 26.02 16.49 -5.81
N GLU A 3 24.98 16.65 -5.01
CA GLU A 3 24.68 15.70 -3.91
C GLU A 3 24.43 14.34 -4.55
N THR A 4 25.47 13.50 -4.56
CA THR A 4 25.35 12.09 -4.88
C THR A 4 24.66 11.44 -3.69
N ILE A 5 23.35 11.23 -3.81
CA ILE A 5 22.57 10.51 -2.81
C ILE A 5 23.31 9.22 -2.44
N PRO A 6 23.44 8.86 -1.14
CA PRO A 6 24.01 7.58 -0.76
C PRO A 6 23.23 6.45 -1.45
N ALA A 7 23.88 5.79 -2.41
CA ALA A 7 23.33 4.68 -3.18
C ALA A 7 22.60 3.61 -2.35
N PRO A 8 22.96 3.30 -1.08
CA PRO A 8 22.27 2.29 -0.29
C PRO A 8 20.79 2.59 -0.02
N ARG A 9 20.43 3.84 0.36
CA ARG A 9 19.04 4.16 0.75
C ARG A 9 18.07 4.06 -0.42
N ARG A 10 18.51 4.50 -1.61
CA ARG A 10 17.73 4.39 -2.84
C ARG A 10 17.44 2.93 -3.22
N ARG A 11 18.43 2.04 -3.10
CA ARG A 11 18.28 0.60 -3.37
C ARG A 11 17.24 -0.04 -2.46
N TRP A 12 17.26 0.30 -1.17
CA TRP A 12 16.27 -0.20 -0.22
C TRP A 12 14.85 0.23 -0.53
N PHE A 13 14.63 1.50 -0.88
CA PHE A 13 13.30 1.96 -1.31
C PHE A 13 12.82 1.26 -2.58
N THR A 14 13.71 1.05 -3.56
CA THR A 14 13.37 0.30 -4.77
C THR A 14 12.98 -1.15 -4.46
N LEU A 15 13.79 -1.85 -3.65
CA LEU A 15 13.49 -3.22 -3.27
C LEU A 15 12.15 -3.32 -2.53
N ALA A 16 11.93 -2.44 -1.55
CA ALA A 16 10.68 -2.40 -0.80
C ALA A 16 9.47 -2.09 -1.72
N ALA A 17 9.62 -1.17 -2.67
CA ALA A 17 8.57 -0.87 -3.65
C ALA A 17 8.23 -2.09 -4.53
N VAL A 18 9.25 -2.84 -4.98
CA VAL A 18 9.05 -4.07 -5.75
C VAL A 18 8.34 -5.13 -4.93
N VAL A 19 8.78 -5.37 -3.69
CA VAL A 19 8.12 -6.35 -2.80
C VAL A 19 6.67 -5.96 -2.56
N ALA A 20 6.39 -4.69 -2.23
CA ALA A 20 5.04 -4.21 -2.03
C ALA A 20 4.16 -4.36 -3.28
N ALA A 21 4.72 -4.10 -4.48
CA ALA A 21 4.01 -4.30 -5.74
C ALA A 21 3.73 -5.79 -6.01
N VAL A 22 4.65 -6.69 -5.70
CA VAL A 22 4.44 -8.14 -5.80
C VAL A 22 3.29 -8.57 -4.88
N VAL A 23 3.27 -8.11 -3.63
CA VAL A 23 2.16 -8.42 -2.71
C VAL A 23 0.83 -7.89 -3.25
N ALA A 24 0.80 -6.66 -3.78
CA ALA A 24 -0.41 -6.12 -4.41
C ALA A 24 -0.89 -6.98 -5.60
N VAL A 25 0.04 -7.48 -6.42
CA VAL A 25 -0.29 -8.38 -7.55
C VAL A 25 -0.82 -9.72 -7.05
N VAL A 26 -0.21 -10.31 -6.04
CA VAL A 26 -0.70 -11.56 -5.42
C VAL A 26 -2.11 -11.34 -4.88
N PHE A 27 -2.36 -10.24 -4.14
CA PHE A 27 -3.69 -9.94 -3.61
C PHE A 27 -4.71 -9.71 -4.73
N SER A 28 -4.31 -9.10 -5.85
CA SER A 28 -5.21 -8.91 -6.99
C SER A 28 -5.54 -10.18 -7.78
N THR A 29 -4.73 -11.23 -7.65
CA THR A 29 -4.84 -12.46 -8.47
C THR A 29 -5.28 -13.68 -7.68
N VAL A 30 -4.79 -13.82 -6.45
CA VAL A 30 -5.08 -14.93 -5.54
C VAL A 30 -6.09 -14.54 -4.46
N GLY A 31 -6.21 -13.24 -4.17
CA GLY A 31 -6.92 -12.73 -3.01
C GLY A 31 -6.00 -12.59 -1.79
N ASP A 32 -6.47 -11.89 -0.76
CA ASP A 32 -5.76 -11.66 0.49
C ASP A 32 -6.15 -12.66 1.61
N GLY A 33 -7.03 -13.62 1.28
CA GLY A 33 -7.53 -14.64 2.19
C GLY A 33 -8.57 -14.14 3.19
N VAL A 34 -9.06 -12.90 3.05
CA VAL A 34 -10.07 -12.32 3.94
C VAL A 34 -11.46 -12.51 3.33
N GLU A 35 -12.24 -13.39 3.94
CA GLU A 35 -13.65 -13.58 3.58
C GLU A 35 -14.55 -13.00 4.67
N VAL A 36 -15.49 -12.15 4.25
CA VAL A 36 -16.53 -11.59 5.12
C VAL A 36 -17.88 -12.07 4.56
N PRO A 37 -18.51 -13.08 5.18
CA PRO A 37 -19.82 -13.56 4.76
C PRO A 37 -20.84 -12.41 4.72
N ASP A 38 -21.73 -12.44 3.73
CA ASP A 38 -22.81 -11.46 3.56
C ASP A 38 -22.39 -10.00 3.30
N ALA A 39 -21.10 -9.74 3.02
CA ALA A 39 -20.66 -8.42 2.61
C ALA A 39 -21.33 -8.00 1.29
N THR A 40 -22.05 -6.87 1.31
CA THR A 40 -22.77 -6.32 0.15
C THR A 40 -22.43 -4.85 -0.07
N GLY A 41 -22.74 -4.34 -1.26
CA GLY A 41 -22.57 -2.92 -1.61
C GLY A 41 -21.16 -2.38 -1.37
N ALA A 42 -21.08 -1.24 -0.68
CA ALA A 42 -19.81 -0.58 -0.39
C ALA A 42 -18.88 -1.40 0.51
N ARG A 43 -19.44 -2.15 1.48
CA ARG A 43 -18.66 -3.02 2.37
C ARG A 43 -17.92 -4.08 1.58
N ARG A 44 -18.60 -4.70 0.60
CA ARG A 44 -17.98 -5.69 -0.30
C ARG A 44 -16.82 -5.09 -1.08
N VAL A 45 -17.00 -3.93 -1.68
CA VAL A 45 -15.91 -3.26 -2.43
C VAL A 45 -14.71 -2.95 -1.53
N ILE A 46 -14.96 -2.51 -0.30
CA ILE A 46 -13.89 -2.23 0.67
C ILE A 46 -13.17 -3.51 1.07
N VAL A 47 -13.87 -4.61 1.35
CA VAL A 47 -13.25 -5.90 1.71
C VAL A 47 -12.46 -6.45 0.51
N ASP A 48 -13.04 -6.44 -0.69
CA ASP A 48 -12.43 -7.03 -1.88
C ASP A 48 -11.17 -6.26 -2.34
N LEU A 49 -11.12 -4.93 -2.16
CA LEU A 49 -10.04 -4.09 -2.73
C LEU A 49 -9.20 -3.35 -1.69
N GLY A 50 -9.68 -3.19 -0.46
CA GLY A 50 -9.06 -2.32 0.54
C GLY A 50 -7.66 -2.76 0.88
N HIS A 51 -7.47 -4.04 1.19
CA HIS A 51 -6.18 -4.58 1.57
C HIS A 51 -5.17 -4.55 0.41
N GLN A 52 -5.60 -4.89 -0.81
CA GLN A 52 -4.80 -4.73 -2.02
C GLN A 52 -4.38 -3.26 -2.22
N GLY A 53 -5.33 -2.33 -2.08
CA GLY A 53 -5.11 -0.91 -2.26
C GLY A 53 -4.05 -0.33 -1.30
N VAL A 54 -3.96 -0.85 -0.07
CA VAL A 54 -2.90 -0.49 0.89
C VAL A 54 -1.52 -0.79 0.32
N TRP A 55 -1.34 -1.99 -0.24
CA TRP A 55 -0.06 -2.39 -0.84
C TRP A 55 0.28 -1.58 -2.10
N VAL A 56 -0.72 -1.24 -2.91
CA VAL A 56 -0.54 -0.34 -4.07
C VAL A 56 -0.06 1.04 -3.62
N LEU A 57 -0.67 1.62 -2.59
CA LEU A 57 -0.28 2.93 -2.06
C LEU A 57 1.11 2.90 -1.42
N LEU A 58 1.46 1.84 -0.68
CA LEU A 58 2.80 1.66 -0.12
C LEU A 58 3.85 1.50 -1.22
N ALA A 59 3.58 0.70 -2.26
CA ALA A 59 4.46 0.58 -3.42
C ALA A 59 4.71 1.95 -4.07
N GLY A 60 3.66 2.75 -4.25
CA GLY A 60 3.76 4.12 -4.74
C GLY A 60 4.58 5.03 -3.81
N ALA A 61 4.38 4.96 -2.50
CA ALA A 61 5.11 5.76 -1.52
C ALA A 61 6.62 5.48 -1.57
N LEU A 62 6.97 4.20 -1.63
CA LEU A 62 8.34 3.70 -1.71
C LEU A 62 8.97 4.02 -3.07
N ALA A 63 8.22 3.90 -4.17
CA ALA A 63 8.69 4.31 -5.50
C ALA A 63 8.97 5.82 -5.56
N ALA A 64 8.11 6.65 -4.95
CA ALA A 64 8.34 8.09 -4.82
C ALA A 64 9.58 8.40 -3.96
N ALA A 65 9.82 7.61 -2.90
CA ALA A 65 11.03 7.76 -2.08
C ALA A 65 12.28 7.31 -2.85
N ALA A 66 12.19 6.26 -3.67
CA ALA A 66 13.28 5.73 -4.48
C ALA A 66 13.70 6.69 -5.60
N THR A 67 12.73 7.31 -6.29
CA THR A 67 13.03 8.30 -7.35
C THR A 67 13.73 9.54 -6.80
N ARG A 68 13.41 9.94 -5.57
CA ARG A 68 13.99 11.10 -4.88
C ARG A 68 15.18 10.76 -3.99
N GLY A 69 15.44 9.47 -3.78
CA GLY A 69 16.43 8.95 -2.85
C GLY A 69 16.24 9.35 -1.37
N ARG A 70 15.05 9.87 -1.02
CA ARG A 70 14.68 10.30 0.34
C ARG A 70 13.18 10.17 0.55
N TRP A 71 12.77 9.93 1.79
CA TRP A 71 11.38 10.04 2.18
C TRP A 71 10.95 11.52 2.17
N GLY A 72 9.82 11.83 1.55
CA GLY A 72 9.32 13.20 1.43
C GLY A 72 7.80 13.25 1.41
N ARG A 73 7.26 14.46 1.20
CA ARG A 73 5.81 14.72 1.25
C ARG A 73 4.95 13.74 0.43
N PRO A 74 5.22 13.44 -0.85
CA PRO A 74 4.37 12.50 -1.59
C PRO A 74 4.44 11.07 -1.05
N SER A 75 5.62 10.60 -0.61
CA SER A 75 5.73 9.30 0.08
C SER A 75 4.91 9.29 1.36
N GLN A 76 4.97 10.37 2.14
CA GLN A 76 4.18 10.52 3.36
C GLN A 76 2.68 10.52 3.07
N VAL A 77 2.21 11.27 2.06
CA VAL A 77 0.79 11.34 1.70
C VAL A 77 0.26 9.96 1.29
N LEU A 78 1.01 9.24 0.45
CA LEU A 78 0.64 7.89 0.03
C LEU A 78 0.64 6.91 1.21
N ALA A 79 1.63 6.98 2.09
CA ALA A 79 1.69 6.13 3.28
C ALA A 79 0.57 6.42 4.28
N VAL A 80 0.24 7.69 4.51
CA VAL A 80 -0.91 8.08 5.35
C VAL A 80 -2.21 7.63 4.71
N GLY A 81 -2.36 7.80 3.40
CA GLY A 81 -3.50 7.28 2.64
C GLY A 81 -3.65 5.77 2.77
N ALA A 82 -2.54 5.03 2.70
CA ALA A 82 -2.51 3.59 2.94
C ALA A 82 -2.98 3.25 4.36
N GLY A 83 -2.49 3.99 5.37
CA GLY A 83 -2.93 3.82 6.75
C GLY A 83 -4.43 4.06 6.94
N ILE A 84 -4.98 5.14 6.38
CA ILE A 84 -6.41 5.45 6.43
C ILE A 84 -7.22 4.36 5.73
N LEU A 85 -6.80 3.95 4.53
CA LEU A 85 -7.47 2.88 3.78
C LEU A 85 -7.47 1.57 4.57
N TYR A 86 -6.35 1.24 5.23
CA TYR A 86 -6.26 0.04 6.06
C TYR A 86 -7.22 0.11 7.26
N LEU A 87 -7.35 1.26 7.92
CA LEU A 87 -8.32 1.44 8.99
C LEU A 87 -9.77 1.29 8.50
N VAL A 88 -10.07 1.80 7.31
CA VAL A 88 -11.40 1.62 6.67
C VAL A 88 -11.64 0.14 6.36
N PHE A 89 -10.65 -0.56 5.81
CA PHE A 89 -10.69 -2.00 5.57
C PHE A 89 -10.94 -2.79 6.86
N LEU A 90 -10.14 -2.55 7.91
CA LEU A 90 -10.32 -3.20 9.21
C LEU A 90 -11.70 -2.91 9.81
N SER A 91 -12.22 -1.69 9.66
CA SER A 91 -13.56 -1.35 10.12
C SER A 91 -14.64 -2.13 9.35
N ALA A 92 -14.49 -2.28 8.04
CA ALA A 92 -15.43 -3.06 7.21
C ALA A 92 -15.40 -4.57 7.53
N VAL A 93 -14.23 -5.10 7.88
CA VAL A 93 -14.06 -6.51 8.26
C VAL A 93 -14.61 -6.79 9.66
N PHE A 94 -14.28 -5.95 10.65
CA PHE A 94 -14.50 -6.29 12.06
C PHE A 94 -15.64 -5.52 12.75
N LEU A 95 -16.02 -4.35 12.24
CA LEU A 95 -16.92 -3.42 12.96
C LEU A 95 -18.22 -3.14 12.21
N TRP A 96 -18.23 -3.30 10.88
CA TRP A 96 -19.41 -3.05 10.06
C TRP A 96 -20.32 -4.29 10.10
N PRO A 97 -21.57 -4.18 10.58
CA PRO A 97 -22.51 -5.30 10.61
C PRO A 97 -22.94 -5.80 9.22
#